data_AF-A0A849QJV7-F1
#
_entry.id   AF-A0A849QJV7-F1
#
_cell.length_a   1.000
_cell.length_b   1.000
_cell.length_c   1.000
_cell.angle_alpha   90.00
_cell.angle_beta   90.00
_cell.angle_gamma   90.00
#
_symmetry.space_group_name_H-M   'P 1'
#
loop_
_entity.id
_entity.type
_entity.pdbx_description
1 polymer ?
#
loop_
_entity_poly.entity_id
_entity_poly.type
_entity_poly.pdbx_seq_one_letter_code
_entity_poly.pdbx_strand_id
1 'polypeptide(L)'
;MHNAIMHNLFMHKAVIQILMFINRTRELAILNQHSQSIKSGARINIALFGLRRIGKTELLLQFRNTVVDEDLLVSYINLQKIIPDTEGFVKAYSKELIYDIARQNTDEEVDYPYEMEDLLILAAKLGDMETRHVRKLMSTFKQQEFAEEELLDLTFRFAQKLAEKHKKKIIFILDEFQELLQVHSRFLQIMRSITEKQKDVNYWISGSVFSVFDEMLNHKNPFFGQFIRITLENFNRESTHELIDSTLGFKLTENHKDKIYKFTNGQPHYTVVVCRKISEQYALYGKINTKQV
;
A
#
# COMPACT_ATOMS: atom_id res chain seq x y z
N MET A 1 -31.67 -8.55 -17.72
CA MET A 1 -31.11 -7.18 -17.69
C MET A 1 -31.26 -6.50 -16.31
N HIS A 2 -32.36 -6.67 -15.58
CA HIS A 2 -32.55 -6.07 -14.24
C HIS A 2 -31.57 -6.59 -13.16
N ASN A 3 -31.20 -7.87 -13.20
CA ASN A 3 -30.26 -8.47 -12.23
C ASN A 3 -28.79 -8.02 -12.38
N ALA A 4 -28.33 -7.66 -13.59
CA ALA A 4 -26.96 -7.16 -13.78
C ALA A 4 -26.78 -5.73 -13.25
N ILE A 5 -27.85 -4.91 -13.32
CA ILE A 5 -27.86 -3.53 -12.80
C ILE A 5 -27.91 -3.54 -11.27
N MET A 6 -28.71 -4.43 -10.66
CA MET A 6 -28.75 -4.63 -9.20
C MET A 6 -27.43 -5.19 -8.64
N HIS A 7 -26.78 -6.12 -9.35
CA HIS A 7 -25.45 -6.61 -8.98
C HIS A 7 -24.38 -5.50 -9.05
N ASN A 8 -24.56 -4.51 -9.92
CA ASN A 8 -23.68 -3.34 -10.03
C ASN A 8 -23.97 -2.26 -8.96
N LEU A 9 -25.18 -2.26 -8.38
CA LEU A 9 -25.58 -1.36 -7.30
C LEU A 9 -24.92 -1.72 -5.96
N PHE A 10 -24.64 -3.02 -5.75
CA PHE A 10 -24.00 -3.60 -4.54
C PHE A 10 -22.53 -3.95 -4.75
N MET A 11 -21.80 -3.16 -5.56
CA MET A 11 -20.37 -3.39 -5.79
C MET A 11 -19.57 -3.16 -4.50
N HIS A 12 -19.13 -4.27 -3.89
CA HIS A 12 -18.20 -4.35 -2.77
C HIS A 12 -16.95 -3.48 -2.98
N LYS A 13 -16.32 -3.05 -1.88
CA LYS A 13 -15.06 -2.28 -1.84
C LYS A 13 -13.98 -2.84 -2.79
N ALA A 14 -13.91 -4.16 -2.95
CA ALA A 14 -12.97 -4.84 -3.84
C ALA A 14 -13.16 -4.49 -5.34
N VAL A 15 -14.39 -4.36 -5.83
CA VAL A 15 -14.64 -4.00 -7.25
C VAL A 15 -14.34 -2.53 -7.50
N ILE A 16 -14.53 -1.65 -6.50
CA ILE A 16 -14.10 -0.25 -6.59
C ILE A 16 -12.57 -0.17 -6.76
N GLN A 17 -11.82 -1.00 -6.02
CA GLN A 17 -10.36 -1.06 -6.16
C GLN A 17 -9.95 -1.50 -7.56
N ILE A 18 -10.66 -2.48 -8.15
CA ILE A 18 -10.41 -2.96 -9.52
C ILE A 18 -10.74 -1.85 -10.56
N LEU A 19 -11.86 -1.15 -10.41
CA LEU A 19 -12.28 -0.08 -11.34
C LEU A 19 -11.42 1.19 -11.23
N MET A 20 -10.95 1.55 -10.02
CA MET A 20 -10.04 2.68 -9.80
C MET A 20 -8.68 2.48 -10.47
N PHE A 21 -8.30 1.24 -10.80
CA PHE A 21 -7.03 0.92 -11.42
C PHE A 21 -6.99 1.13 -12.94
N ILE A 22 -8.14 1.27 -13.60
CA ILE A 22 -8.24 1.32 -15.07
C ILE A 22 -7.32 2.38 -15.71
N ASN A 23 -6.90 3.39 -14.95
CA ASN A 23 -6.14 4.54 -15.46
C ASN A 23 -4.80 4.83 -14.79
N ARG A 24 -4.25 3.91 -13.99
CA ARG A 24 -2.90 4.06 -13.37
C ARG A 24 -1.84 3.17 -14.02
N THR A 25 -2.04 2.83 -15.28
CA THR A 25 -1.16 1.91 -16.04
C THR A 25 0.26 2.46 -16.17
N ARG A 26 0.41 3.78 -16.37
CA ARG A 26 1.71 4.44 -16.43
C ARG A 26 2.44 4.36 -15.10
N GLU A 27 1.78 4.72 -14.00
CA GLU A 27 2.36 4.68 -12.66
C GLU A 27 2.71 3.25 -12.26
N LEU A 28 1.85 2.27 -12.56
CA LEU A 28 2.16 0.86 -12.33
C LEU A 28 3.37 0.39 -13.15
N ALA A 29 3.46 0.80 -14.42
CA ALA A 29 4.61 0.47 -15.27
C ALA A 29 5.92 1.04 -14.70
N ILE A 30 5.89 2.25 -14.13
CA ILE A 30 7.05 2.85 -13.44
C ILE A 30 7.42 2.01 -12.20
N LEU A 31 6.46 1.62 -11.37
CA LEU A 31 6.72 0.76 -10.22
C LEU A 31 7.33 -0.59 -10.65
N ASN A 32 6.78 -1.21 -11.69
CA ASN A 32 7.31 -2.46 -12.25
C ASN A 32 8.74 -2.30 -12.80
N GLN A 33 9.05 -1.19 -13.45
CA GLN A 33 10.41 -0.92 -13.92
C GLN A 33 11.40 -0.81 -12.75
N HIS A 34 11.00 -0.13 -11.67
CA HIS A 34 11.82 -0.03 -10.45
C HIS A 34 11.97 -1.38 -9.74
N SER A 35 10.94 -2.22 -9.69
CA SER A 35 11.05 -3.56 -9.09
C SER A 35 12.04 -4.45 -9.85
N GLN A 36 12.07 -4.39 -11.19
CA GLN A 36 13.07 -5.09 -12.01
C GLN A 36 14.49 -4.56 -11.76
N SER A 37 14.64 -3.25 -11.56
CA SER A 37 15.93 -2.65 -11.21
C SER A 37 16.38 -3.11 -9.81
N ILE A 38 15.47 -3.20 -8.84
CA ILE A 38 15.75 -3.72 -7.50
C ILE A 38 16.20 -5.18 -7.55
N LYS A 39 15.53 -6.00 -8.35
CA LYS A 39 15.91 -7.40 -8.58
C LYS A 39 17.35 -7.52 -9.08
N SER A 40 17.74 -6.67 -10.02
CA SER A 40 19.13 -6.61 -10.54
C SER A 40 20.15 -5.99 -9.59
N GLY A 41 19.76 -5.66 -8.35
CA GLY A 41 20.65 -5.22 -7.28
C GLY A 41 20.65 -3.72 -7.03
N ALA A 42 19.84 -2.94 -7.74
CA ALA A 42 19.69 -1.52 -7.45
C ALA A 42 19.01 -1.30 -6.10
N ARG A 43 19.37 -0.20 -5.42
CA ARG A 43 18.69 0.26 -4.22
C ARG A 43 17.78 1.42 -4.58
N ILE A 44 16.47 1.17 -4.57
CA ILE A 44 15.46 2.13 -5.01
C ILE A 44 14.34 2.19 -3.98
N ASN A 45 14.38 3.23 -3.16
CA ASN A 45 13.25 3.57 -2.30
C ASN A 45 12.34 4.55 -3.03
N ILE A 46 11.02 4.39 -2.89
CA ILE A 46 10.02 5.20 -3.58
C ILE A 46 9.14 5.91 -2.55
N ALA A 47 8.90 7.20 -2.75
CA ALA A 47 7.91 7.95 -2.00
C ALA A 47 6.76 8.33 -2.94
N LEU A 48 5.59 7.76 -2.67
CA LEU A 48 4.37 7.91 -3.46
C LEU A 48 3.47 8.99 -2.85
N PHE A 49 3.32 10.09 -3.58
CA PHE A 49 2.56 11.27 -3.17
C PHE A 49 1.24 11.37 -3.89
N GLY A 50 0.34 12.14 -3.30
CA GLY A 50 -0.89 12.57 -3.95
C GLY A 50 -1.97 12.86 -2.93
N LEU A 51 -3.01 13.55 -3.37
CA LEU A 51 -4.12 13.93 -2.50
C LEU A 51 -4.81 12.71 -1.86
N ARG A 52 -5.59 12.94 -0.79
CA ARG A 52 -6.41 11.87 -0.19
C ARG A 52 -7.35 11.30 -1.26
N ARG A 53 -7.53 9.97 -1.25
CA ARG A 53 -8.45 9.24 -2.16
C ARG A 53 -8.10 9.34 -3.65
N ILE A 54 -6.83 9.62 -3.98
CA ILE A 54 -6.32 9.70 -5.36
C ILE A 54 -5.99 8.33 -5.99
N GLY A 55 -6.00 7.26 -5.19
CA GLY A 55 -5.71 5.90 -5.63
C GLY A 55 -4.32 5.34 -5.23
N LYS A 56 -3.64 5.92 -4.22
CA LYS A 56 -2.29 5.46 -3.79
C LYS A 56 -2.30 4.02 -3.28
N THR A 57 -3.15 3.75 -2.29
CA THR A 57 -3.31 2.43 -1.69
C THR A 57 -3.70 1.39 -2.73
N GLU A 58 -4.63 1.73 -3.63
CA GLU A 58 -5.05 0.86 -4.72
C GLU A 58 -3.91 0.55 -5.68
N LEU A 59 -3.10 1.54 -6.07
CA LEU A 59 -1.93 1.34 -6.93
C LEU A 59 -0.89 0.41 -6.27
N LEU A 60 -0.59 0.62 -4.99
CA LEU A 60 0.40 -0.18 -4.27
C LEU A 60 -0.06 -1.62 -4.05
N LEU A 61 -1.34 -1.83 -3.73
CA LEU A 61 -1.93 -3.16 -3.61
C LEU A 61 -1.97 -3.86 -4.97
N GLN A 62 -2.33 -3.15 -6.05
CA GLN A 62 -2.30 -3.72 -7.39
C GLN A 62 -0.88 -4.16 -7.77
N PHE A 63 0.12 -3.32 -7.50
CA PHE A 63 1.53 -3.68 -7.69
C PHE A 63 1.89 -4.95 -6.93
N ARG A 64 1.62 -5.01 -5.61
CA ARG A 64 1.89 -6.21 -4.80
C ARG A 64 1.22 -7.46 -5.34
N ASN A 65 -0.03 -7.35 -5.81
CA ASN A 65 -0.81 -8.49 -6.27
C ASN A 65 -0.44 -8.96 -7.69
N THR A 66 0.18 -8.10 -8.50
CA THR A 66 0.52 -8.41 -9.89
C THR A 66 1.99 -8.75 -10.10
N VAL A 67 2.87 -8.33 -9.19
CA VAL A 67 4.26 -8.74 -9.19
C VAL A 67 4.37 -10.16 -8.64
N VAL A 68 4.67 -11.10 -9.53
CA VAL A 68 4.99 -12.49 -9.20
C VAL A 68 6.42 -12.76 -9.61
N ASP A 69 7.31 -12.88 -8.64
CA ASP A 69 8.73 -13.15 -8.86
C ASP A 69 9.30 -13.89 -7.65
N GLU A 70 9.97 -15.01 -7.91
CA GLU A 70 10.52 -15.88 -6.86
C GLU A 70 11.66 -15.21 -6.08
N ASP A 71 12.37 -14.26 -6.69
CA ASP A 71 13.52 -13.59 -6.06
C ASP A 71 13.13 -12.26 -5.39
N LEU A 72 11.85 -11.89 -5.41
CA LEU A 72 11.34 -10.63 -4.88
C LEU A 72 10.17 -10.85 -3.92
N LEU A 73 10.35 -10.44 -2.68
CA LEU A 73 9.30 -10.38 -1.67
C LEU A 73 8.70 -8.97 -1.65
N VAL A 74 7.38 -8.85 -1.87
CA VAL A 74 6.66 -7.58 -1.72
C VAL A 74 5.75 -7.66 -0.51
N SER A 75 6.20 -7.03 0.59
CA SER A 75 5.41 -6.92 1.82
C SER A 75 4.72 -5.58 1.92
N TYR A 76 3.57 -5.56 2.58
CA TYR A 76 2.73 -4.37 2.65
C TYR A 76 2.11 -4.22 4.03
N ILE A 77 2.17 -3.01 4.57
CA ILE A 77 1.48 -2.63 5.80
C ILE A 77 0.72 -1.32 5.57
N ASN A 78 -0.52 -1.25 6.06
CA ASN A 78 -1.26 0.01 6.16
C ASN A 78 -1.17 0.52 7.59
N LEU A 79 -0.47 1.63 7.77
CA LEU A 79 -0.11 2.15 9.09
C LEU A 79 -1.28 2.82 9.83
N GLN A 80 -2.37 3.15 9.14
CA GLN A 80 -3.61 3.61 9.81
C GLN A 80 -4.36 2.48 10.51
N LYS A 81 -4.00 1.22 10.25
CA LYS A 81 -4.66 0.05 10.83
C LYS A 81 -3.89 -0.60 11.98
N ILE A 82 -2.69 -0.10 12.29
CA ILE A 82 -1.90 -0.63 13.39
C ILE A 82 -2.18 0.16 14.67
N ILE A 83 -1.83 -0.45 15.81
CA ILE A 83 -1.69 0.30 17.06
C ILE A 83 -0.51 1.26 16.86
N PRO A 84 -0.68 2.58 17.06
CA PRO A 84 0.32 3.58 16.71
C PRO A 84 1.39 3.73 17.82
N ASP A 85 1.97 2.62 18.26
CA ASP A 85 3.09 2.56 19.19
C ASP A 85 4.18 1.60 18.67
N THR A 86 5.35 1.61 19.32
CA THR A 86 6.50 0.80 18.87
C THR A 86 6.14 -0.70 18.84
N GLU A 87 5.42 -1.22 19.83
CA GLU A 87 4.99 -2.61 19.89
C GLU A 87 4.06 -3.00 18.74
N GLY A 88 3.03 -2.20 18.48
CA GLY A 88 2.08 -2.38 17.40
C GLY A 88 2.77 -2.38 16.04
N PHE A 89 3.69 -1.45 15.82
CA PHE A 89 4.50 -1.39 14.60
C PHE A 89 5.35 -2.65 14.43
N VAL A 90 6.15 -3.04 15.43
CA VAL A 90 7.07 -4.17 15.26
C VAL A 90 6.37 -5.52 15.13
N LYS A 91 5.22 -5.69 15.81
CA LYS A 91 4.33 -6.85 15.61
C LYS A 91 3.83 -6.90 14.18
N ALA A 92 3.22 -5.82 13.70
CA ALA A 92 2.66 -5.78 12.36
C ALA A 92 3.73 -5.92 11.26
N TYR A 93 4.88 -5.26 11.42
CA TYR A 93 6.00 -5.37 10.47
C TYR A 93 6.55 -6.79 10.37
N SER A 94 6.80 -7.43 11.53
CA SER A 94 7.33 -8.80 11.56
C SER A 94 6.31 -9.81 11.05
N LYS A 95 5.02 -9.59 11.36
CA LYS A 95 3.91 -10.40 10.88
C LYS A 95 3.84 -10.42 9.36
N GLU A 96 3.80 -9.25 8.71
CA GLU A 96 3.67 -9.17 7.24
C GLU A 96 4.87 -9.84 6.54
N LEU A 97 6.09 -9.64 7.03
CA LEU A 97 7.28 -10.29 6.45
C LEU A 97 7.24 -11.81 6.55
N ILE A 98 6.96 -12.34 7.74
CA ILE A 98 6.93 -13.78 8.00
C ILE A 98 5.75 -14.42 7.26
N TYR A 99 4.61 -13.74 7.20
CA TYR A 99 3.45 -14.20 6.44
C TYR A 99 3.75 -14.27 4.94
N ASP A 100 4.27 -13.19 4.35
CA ASP A 100 4.53 -13.14 2.91
C ASP A 100 5.59 -14.14 2.48
N ILE A 101 6.66 -14.32 3.27
CA ILE A 101 7.70 -15.31 2.93
C ILE A 101 7.17 -16.75 3.05
N ALA A 102 6.33 -17.04 4.04
CA ALA A 102 5.72 -18.36 4.17
C ALA A 102 4.77 -18.65 3.02
N ARG A 103 3.95 -17.66 2.62
CA ARG A 103 3.04 -17.77 1.47
C ARG A 103 3.79 -17.98 0.14
N GLN A 104 4.99 -17.43 -0.02
CA GLN A 104 5.80 -17.63 -1.22
C GLN A 104 6.55 -18.98 -1.24
N ASN A 105 6.77 -19.61 -0.09
CA ASN A 105 7.56 -20.84 0.02
C ASN A 105 6.72 -22.13 -0.10
N THR A 106 5.41 -22.01 -0.28
CA THR A 106 4.49 -23.15 -0.40
C THR A 106 3.37 -22.85 -1.39
N ASP A 107 2.89 -23.89 -2.06
CA ASP A 107 1.67 -23.84 -2.89
C ASP A 107 0.39 -24.02 -2.04
N GLU A 108 0.54 -24.42 -0.77
CA GLU A 108 -0.57 -24.59 0.16
C GLU A 108 -1.09 -23.24 0.68
N GLU A 109 -2.37 -23.21 1.05
CA GLU A 109 -2.96 -22.05 1.70
C GLU A 109 -2.30 -21.82 3.08
N VAL A 110 -1.78 -20.61 3.28
CA VAL A 110 -1.17 -20.20 4.55
C VAL A 110 -2.15 -19.29 5.28
N ASP A 111 -2.59 -19.74 6.45
CA ASP A 111 -3.43 -18.95 7.35
C ASP A 111 -2.73 -17.66 7.77
N TYR A 112 -3.48 -16.57 7.77
CA TYR A 112 -2.96 -15.28 8.22
C TYR A 112 -2.82 -15.28 9.75
N PRO A 113 -1.62 -15.01 10.31
CA PRO A 113 -1.40 -15.03 11.75
C PRO A 113 -1.99 -13.78 12.40
N TYR A 114 -3.10 -13.92 13.14
CA TYR A 114 -3.72 -12.80 13.83
C TYR A 114 -3.03 -12.50 15.16
N GLU A 115 -2.56 -13.53 15.86
CA GLU A 115 -1.86 -13.42 17.14
C GLU A 115 -0.37 -13.78 17.04
N MET A 116 0.40 -13.44 18.08
CA MET A 116 1.85 -13.72 18.13
C MET A 116 2.15 -15.23 18.21
N GLU A 117 1.26 -16.01 18.81
CA GLU A 117 1.34 -17.46 18.87
C GLU A 117 1.20 -18.08 17.47
N ASP A 118 0.27 -17.59 16.65
CA ASP A 118 0.11 -18.02 15.26
C ASP A 118 1.35 -17.66 14.44
N LEU A 119 1.88 -16.44 14.67
CA LEU A 119 3.10 -15.98 14.03
C LEU A 119 4.30 -16.85 14.41
N LEU A 120 4.38 -17.31 15.66
CA LEU A 120 5.43 -18.21 16.14
C LEU A 120 5.34 -19.58 15.47
N ILE A 121 4.14 -20.12 15.29
CA ILE A 121 3.92 -21.38 14.56
C ILE A 121 4.39 -21.23 13.11
N LEU A 122 4.05 -20.13 12.46
CA LEU A 122 4.46 -19.87 11.08
C LEU A 122 5.98 -19.70 10.96
N ALA A 123 6.59 -18.96 11.90
CA ALA A 123 8.03 -18.80 11.99
C ALA A 123 8.76 -20.14 12.22
N ALA A 124 8.18 -21.05 13.01
CA ALA A 124 8.72 -22.40 13.22
C ALA A 124 8.77 -23.22 11.93
N LYS A 125 7.78 -23.08 11.04
CA LYS A 125 7.78 -23.73 9.72
C LYS A 125 8.89 -23.18 8.80
N LEU A 126 9.25 -21.91 8.93
CA LEU A 126 10.32 -21.26 8.13
C LEU A 126 11.73 -21.54 8.65
N GLY A 127 11.88 -21.70 9.97
CA GLY A 127 13.12 -22.13 10.60
C GLY A 127 13.51 -21.34 11.85
N ASP A 128 14.68 -21.68 12.38
CA ASP A 128 15.14 -21.22 13.69
C ASP A 128 15.37 -19.70 13.78
N MET A 129 15.80 -19.04 12.70
CA MET A 129 16.08 -17.60 12.70
C MET A 129 14.82 -16.76 12.91
N GLU A 130 13.76 -17.08 12.18
CA GLU A 130 12.43 -16.48 12.28
C GLU A 130 11.81 -16.80 13.64
N THR A 131 11.93 -18.06 14.07
CA THR A 131 11.41 -18.49 15.37
C THR A 131 12.07 -17.72 16.51
N ARG A 132 13.41 -17.55 16.48
CA ARG A 132 14.14 -16.76 17.47
C ARG A 132 13.74 -15.30 17.45
N HIS A 133 13.50 -14.72 16.27
CA HIS A 133 12.99 -13.35 16.15
C HIS A 133 11.65 -13.19 16.87
N VAL A 134 10.67 -14.03 16.55
CA VAL A 134 9.33 -13.96 17.18
C VAL A 134 9.39 -14.20 18.68
N ARG A 135 10.15 -15.22 19.14
CA ARG A 135 10.35 -15.46 20.58
C ARG A 135 10.99 -14.27 21.27
N LYS A 136 11.97 -13.61 20.64
CA LYS A 136 12.61 -12.43 21.20
C LYS A 136 11.60 -11.30 21.36
N LEU A 137 10.80 -11.01 20.33
CA LEU A 137 9.71 -10.02 20.42
C LEU A 137 8.74 -10.34 21.57
N MET A 138 8.22 -11.56 21.62
CA MET A 138 7.30 -12.00 22.69
C MET A 138 7.94 -11.87 24.09
N SER A 139 9.23 -12.21 24.23
CA SER A 139 9.94 -12.09 25.49
C SER A 139 10.15 -10.63 25.91
N THR A 140 10.35 -9.73 24.96
CA THR A 140 10.54 -8.29 25.20
C THR A 140 9.21 -7.64 25.59
N PHE A 141 8.10 -7.98 24.92
CA PHE A 141 6.76 -7.45 25.29
C PHE A 141 6.27 -7.88 26.67
N LYS A 142 6.80 -8.99 27.21
CA LYS A 142 6.51 -9.43 28.59
C LYS A 142 7.25 -8.60 29.65
N GLN A 143 8.26 -7.82 29.26
CA GLN A 143 9.00 -6.96 30.18
C GLN A 143 8.20 -5.69 30.45
N GLN A 144 8.24 -5.21 31.69
CA GLN A 144 7.52 -3.99 32.08
C GLN A 144 8.09 -2.74 31.40
N GLU A 145 9.38 -2.72 31.10
CA GLU A 145 10.06 -1.67 30.35
C GLU A 145 11.00 -2.33 29.33
N PHE A 146 11.02 -1.79 28.12
CA PHE A 146 11.95 -2.19 27.08
C PHE A 146 12.45 -0.99 26.29
N ALA A 147 13.68 -1.08 25.79
CA ALA A 147 14.24 -0.05 24.92
C ALA A 147 13.57 -0.12 23.54
N GLU A 148 12.61 0.76 23.29
CA GLU A 148 11.88 0.86 22.02
C GLU A 148 12.82 0.96 20.80
N GLU A 149 13.93 1.70 20.92
CA GLU A 149 14.92 1.85 19.85
C GLU A 149 15.61 0.52 19.50
N GLU A 150 15.91 -0.30 20.51
CA GLU A 150 16.50 -1.64 20.29
C GLU A 150 15.50 -2.58 19.61
N LEU A 151 14.20 -2.42 19.89
CA LEU A 151 13.15 -3.23 19.29
C LEU A 151 12.93 -2.87 17.81
N LEU A 152 12.99 -1.58 17.49
CA LEU A 152 13.00 -1.09 16.12
C LEU A 152 14.25 -1.58 15.37
N ASP A 153 15.45 -1.48 15.97
CA ASP A 153 16.70 -2.00 15.40
C ASP A 153 16.63 -3.51 15.12
N LEU A 154 16.17 -4.30 16.10
CA LEU A 154 15.96 -5.74 15.95
C LEU A 154 15.04 -6.05 14.75
N THR A 155 13.91 -5.34 14.66
CA THR A 155 12.88 -5.55 13.63
C THR A 155 13.36 -5.20 12.23
N PHE A 156 14.01 -4.05 12.05
CA PHE A 156 14.55 -3.67 10.74
C PHE A 156 15.72 -4.59 10.34
N ARG A 157 16.62 -4.96 11.26
CA ARG A 157 17.69 -5.92 10.95
C ARG A 157 17.17 -7.29 10.59
N PHE A 158 16.07 -7.73 11.18
CA PHE A 158 15.43 -8.98 10.84
C PHE A 158 15.04 -9.03 9.35
N ALA A 159 14.49 -7.95 8.78
CA ALA A 159 14.15 -7.90 7.36
C ALA A 159 15.37 -8.18 6.45
N GLN A 160 16.53 -7.61 6.75
CA GLN A 160 17.76 -7.85 5.99
C GLN A 160 18.24 -9.31 6.13
N LYS A 161 18.22 -9.87 7.35
CA LYS A 161 18.57 -11.29 7.56
C LYS A 161 17.61 -12.23 6.85
N LEU A 162 16.33 -11.88 6.80
CA LEU A 162 15.30 -12.63 6.08
C LEU A 162 15.56 -12.60 4.58
N ALA A 163 15.85 -11.42 4.01
CA ALA A 163 16.24 -11.24 2.63
C ALA A 163 17.45 -12.12 2.26
N GLU A 164 18.51 -12.08 3.06
CA GLU A 164 19.73 -12.87 2.86
C GLU A 164 19.48 -14.38 2.95
N LYS A 165 18.80 -14.84 4.01
CA LYS A 165 18.54 -16.27 4.23
C LYS A 165 17.74 -16.88 3.08
N HIS A 166 16.69 -16.18 2.64
CA HIS A 166 15.80 -16.66 1.58
C HIS A 166 16.25 -16.25 0.18
N LYS A 167 17.41 -15.57 0.06
CA LYS A 167 17.98 -15.07 -1.20
C LYS A 167 17.03 -14.19 -2.01
N LYS A 168 16.23 -13.37 -1.32
CA LYS A 168 15.25 -12.46 -1.95
C LYS A 168 15.65 -11.01 -1.78
N LYS A 169 15.29 -10.18 -2.75
CA LYS A 169 15.13 -8.74 -2.54
C LYS A 169 13.79 -8.50 -1.86
N ILE A 170 13.71 -7.49 -1.00
CA ILE A 170 12.47 -7.11 -0.32
C ILE A 170 12.09 -5.69 -0.75
N ILE A 171 10.84 -5.52 -1.17
CA ILE A 171 10.16 -4.22 -1.21
C ILE A 171 9.16 -4.22 -0.07
N PHE A 172 9.42 -3.41 0.96
CA PHE A 172 8.48 -3.22 2.05
C PHE A 172 7.68 -1.93 1.81
N ILE A 173 6.40 -2.09 1.52
CA ILE A 173 5.45 -0.99 1.33
C ILE A 173 4.88 -0.53 2.67
N LEU A 174 5.13 0.72 3.04
CA LEU A 174 4.58 1.38 4.23
C LEU A 174 3.54 2.43 3.78
N ASP A 175 2.27 2.03 3.74
CA ASP A 175 1.15 2.88 3.31
C ASP A 175 0.69 3.81 4.43
N GLU A 176 0.37 5.06 4.09
CA GLU A 176 0.06 6.14 5.04
C GLU A 176 1.20 6.38 6.06
N PHE A 177 2.40 6.56 5.54
CA PHE A 177 3.66 6.67 6.29
C PHE A 177 3.66 7.74 7.39
N GLN A 178 2.86 8.80 7.26
CA GLN A 178 2.79 9.85 8.29
C GLN A 178 2.33 9.34 9.66
N GLU A 179 1.66 8.19 9.74
CA GLU A 179 1.25 7.59 11.01
C GLU A 179 2.45 7.13 11.87
N LEU A 180 3.62 6.86 11.27
CA LEU A 180 4.84 6.50 12.02
C LEU A 180 5.36 7.63 12.91
N LEU A 181 4.95 8.87 12.67
CA LEU A 181 5.28 9.99 13.55
C LEU A 181 4.64 9.85 14.94
N GLN A 182 3.57 9.07 15.05
CA GLN A 182 2.89 8.78 16.33
C GLN A 182 3.52 7.59 17.06
N VAL A 183 4.22 6.72 16.34
CA VAL A 183 4.81 5.47 16.87
C VAL A 183 5.97 5.76 17.83
N HIS A 184 6.94 6.57 17.41
CA HIS A 184 8.08 6.95 18.23
C HIS A 184 8.69 8.28 17.75
N SER A 185 9.07 9.15 18.69
CA SER A 185 9.59 10.49 18.36
C SER A 185 10.87 10.48 17.50
N ARG A 186 11.71 9.45 17.65
CA ARG A 186 12.96 9.26 16.89
C ARG A 186 12.84 8.21 15.77
N PHE A 187 11.62 7.79 15.42
CA PHE A 187 11.41 6.68 14.49
C PHE A 187 12.16 6.88 13.16
N LEU A 188 12.08 8.07 12.59
CA LEU A 188 12.70 8.38 11.30
C LEU A 188 14.23 8.32 11.35
N GLN A 189 14.84 8.83 12.42
CA GLN A 189 16.28 8.79 12.62
C GLN A 189 16.76 7.34 12.78
N ILE A 190 16.03 6.53 13.55
CA ILE A 190 16.33 5.13 13.78
C ILE A 190 16.23 4.35 12.47
N MET A 191 15.07 4.44 11.80
CA MET A 191 14.83 3.80 10.50
C MET A 191 15.96 4.14 9.53
N ARG A 192 16.26 5.43 9.32
CA ARG A 192 17.36 5.86 8.43
C ARG A 192 18.70 5.19 8.77
N SER A 193 19.10 5.19 10.05
CA SER A 193 20.41 4.66 10.47
C SER A 193 20.59 3.16 10.18
N ILE A 194 19.46 2.43 10.08
CA ILE A 194 19.43 1.00 9.80
C ILE A 194 19.26 0.77 8.31
N THR A 195 18.29 1.44 7.68
CA THR A 195 17.95 1.22 6.27
C THR A 195 19.08 1.63 5.34
N GLU A 196 19.91 2.63 5.69
CA GLU A 196 21.11 2.97 4.92
C GLU A 196 22.08 1.78 4.76
N LYS A 197 22.12 0.85 5.72
CA LYS A 197 23.03 -0.30 5.73
C LYS A 197 22.46 -1.56 5.07
N GLN A 198 21.14 -1.61 4.85
CA GLN A 198 20.47 -2.77 4.25
C GLN A 198 20.72 -2.83 2.75
N LYS A 199 21.17 -3.96 2.21
CA LYS A 199 21.50 -4.09 0.77
C LYS A 199 20.37 -4.72 -0.04
N ASP A 200 19.50 -5.47 0.64
CA ASP A 200 18.49 -6.31 0.00
C ASP A 200 17.07 -5.85 0.34
N VAL A 201 16.92 -4.84 1.20
CA VAL A 201 15.63 -4.28 1.60
C VAL A 201 15.48 -2.86 1.05
N ASN A 202 14.34 -2.62 0.41
CA ASN A 202 13.94 -1.34 -0.15
C ASN A 202 12.58 -0.94 0.45
N TYR A 203 12.38 0.35 0.67
CA TYR A 203 11.16 0.87 1.29
C TYR A 203 10.38 1.72 0.29
N TRP A 204 9.12 1.38 0.11
CA TRP A 204 8.19 2.16 -0.68
C TRP A 204 7.14 2.75 0.25
N ILE A 205 7.12 4.06 0.36
CA ILE A 205 6.32 4.77 1.35
C ILE A 205 5.24 5.57 0.64
N SER A 206 4.06 5.66 1.21
CA SER A 206 2.95 6.46 0.67
C SER A 206 2.50 7.50 1.68
N GLY A 207 1.95 8.61 1.21
CA GLY A 207 1.20 9.48 2.12
C GLY A 207 0.50 10.64 1.44
N SER A 208 -0.45 11.21 2.17
CA SER A 208 -1.34 12.27 1.66
C SER A 208 -0.87 13.68 2.01
N VAL A 209 0.02 13.81 3.00
CA VAL A 209 0.42 15.11 3.56
C VAL A 209 1.77 15.52 2.98
N PHE A 210 1.74 16.39 1.98
CA PHE A 210 2.94 16.90 1.32
C PHE A 210 3.92 17.56 2.29
N SER A 211 3.43 18.25 3.34
CA SER A 211 4.27 18.94 4.32
C SER A 211 5.12 18.00 5.18
N VAL A 212 4.59 16.85 5.62
CA VAL A 212 5.34 15.85 6.40
C VAL A 212 6.51 15.32 5.58
N PHE A 213 6.29 15.06 4.30
CA PHE A 213 7.32 14.53 3.44
C PHE A 213 8.30 15.59 2.95
N ASP A 214 7.85 16.81 2.71
CA ASP A 214 8.74 17.90 2.37
C ASP A 214 9.64 18.27 3.56
N GLU A 215 9.14 18.14 4.79
CA GLU A 215 9.95 18.14 5.99
C GLU A 215 10.92 16.94 5.99
N MET A 216 10.44 15.70 5.97
CA MET A 216 11.29 14.50 6.00
C MET A 216 12.37 14.40 4.90
N LEU A 217 12.05 14.91 3.71
CA LEU A 217 12.89 14.88 2.52
C LEU A 217 13.57 16.24 2.25
N ASN A 218 13.58 17.15 3.23
CA ASN A 218 14.37 18.38 3.18
C ASN A 218 15.85 18.08 3.50
N HIS A 219 16.76 18.96 3.05
CA HIS A 219 18.21 18.81 3.21
C HIS A 219 18.71 18.65 4.66
N LYS A 220 17.91 19.05 5.66
CA LYS A 220 18.22 18.90 7.08
C LYS A 220 17.66 17.62 7.72
N ASN A 221 16.93 16.81 6.95
CA ASN A 221 16.10 15.74 7.49
C ASN A 221 16.59 14.34 7.08
N PRO A 222 16.22 13.29 7.84
CA PRO A 222 16.84 11.97 7.76
C PRO A 222 16.85 11.34 6.35
N PHE A 223 15.85 11.60 5.51
CA PHE A 223 15.69 10.87 4.25
C PHE A 223 16.02 11.69 3.00
N PHE A 224 16.72 12.82 3.14
CA PHE A 224 17.13 13.64 1.99
C PHE A 224 17.86 12.81 0.92
N GLY A 225 17.35 12.84 -0.31
CA GLY A 225 17.95 12.16 -1.47
C GLY A 225 17.83 10.63 -1.49
N GLN A 226 17.17 10.01 -0.51
CA GLN A 226 17.07 8.54 -0.43
C GLN A 226 15.87 7.95 -1.18
N PHE A 227 14.89 8.78 -1.53
CA PHE A 227 13.63 8.37 -2.14
C PHE A 227 13.42 9.03 -3.49
N ILE A 228 13.08 8.23 -4.50
CA ILE A 228 12.51 8.71 -5.75
C ILE A 228 11.08 9.17 -5.47
N ARG A 229 10.77 10.43 -5.82
CA ARG A 229 9.44 11.02 -5.62
C ARG A 229 8.56 10.68 -6.83
N ILE A 230 7.42 10.06 -6.58
CA ILE A 230 6.37 9.82 -7.59
C ILE A 230 5.10 10.50 -7.10
N THR A 231 4.53 11.39 -7.90
CA THR A 231 3.29 12.11 -7.54
C THR A 231 2.12 11.60 -8.37
N LEU A 232 1.08 11.11 -7.70
CA LEU A 232 -0.21 10.80 -8.30
C LEU A 232 -1.04 12.07 -8.38
N GLU A 233 -1.32 12.46 -9.62
CA GLU A 233 -2.18 13.59 -9.95
C GLU A 233 -3.63 13.13 -10.22
N ASN A 234 -4.55 14.08 -10.34
CA ASN A 234 -5.90 13.78 -10.81
C ASN A 234 -5.86 13.15 -12.21
N PHE A 235 -6.90 12.39 -12.56
CA PHE A 235 -7.01 11.84 -13.91
C PHE A 235 -7.20 12.95 -14.93
N ASN A 236 -6.60 12.75 -16.12
CA ASN A 236 -6.91 13.58 -17.27
C ASN A 236 -8.34 13.28 -17.76
N ARG A 237 -8.75 14.01 -18.80
CA ARG A 237 -10.08 13.87 -19.39
C ARG A 237 -10.35 12.44 -19.85
N GLU A 238 -9.43 11.87 -20.60
CA GLU A 238 -9.54 10.54 -21.22
C GLU A 238 -9.69 9.44 -20.16
N SER A 239 -8.79 9.42 -19.19
CA SER A 239 -8.85 8.52 -18.03
C SER A 239 -10.13 8.72 -17.23
N THR A 240 -10.58 9.95 -17.03
CA THR A 240 -11.85 10.18 -16.33
C THR A 240 -13.03 9.59 -17.11
N HIS A 241 -13.04 9.68 -18.43
CA HIS A 241 -14.07 9.08 -19.28
C HIS A 241 -14.06 7.55 -19.18
N GLU A 242 -12.88 6.92 -19.21
CA GLU A 242 -12.73 5.48 -19.03
C GLU A 242 -13.18 5.02 -17.64
N LEU A 243 -12.89 5.79 -16.59
CA LEU A 243 -13.39 5.53 -15.24
C LEU A 243 -14.92 5.61 -15.18
N ILE A 244 -15.53 6.59 -15.87
CA ILE A 244 -16.98 6.72 -15.95
C ILE A 244 -17.60 5.51 -16.65
N ASP A 245 -17.06 5.12 -17.80
CA ASP A 245 -17.58 4.00 -18.60
C ASP A 245 -17.46 2.66 -17.88
N SER A 246 -16.39 2.47 -17.12
CA SER A 246 -16.19 1.25 -16.33
C SER A 246 -17.06 1.20 -15.06
N THR A 247 -17.40 2.36 -14.50
CA THR A 247 -18.25 2.46 -13.30
C THR A 247 -19.73 2.33 -13.65
N LEU A 248 -20.15 2.84 -14.82
CA LEU A 248 -21.56 2.82 -15.24
C LEU A 248 -21.87 1.59 -16.09
N GLY A 249 -22.98 0.90 -15.78
CA GLY A 249 -23.49 -0.19 -16.60
C GLY A 249 -24.17 0.24 -17.90
N PHE A 250 -24.08 1.52 -18.28
CA PHE A 250 -24.68 2.10 -19.47
C PHE A 250 -23.82 3.26 -20.00
N LYS A 251 -23.93 3.56 -21.30
CA LYS A 251 -23.11 4.59 -21.94
C LYS A 251 -23.69 5.98 -21.74
N LEU A 252 -22.85 6.90 -21.28
CA LEU A 252 -23.11 8.35 -21.34
C LEU A 252 -22.58 8.93 -22.65
N THR A 253 -23.17 10.05 -23.09
CA THR A 253 -22.59 10.83 -24.20
C THR A 253 -21.32 11.54 -23.73
N GLU A 254 -20.40 11.83 -24.67
CA GLU A 254 -19.14 12.54 -24.35
C GLU A 254 -19.38 13.87 -23.62
N ASN A 255 -20.41 14.64 -24.01
CA ASN A 255 -20.76 15.89 -23.32
C ASN A 255 -21.14 15.66 -21.84
N HIS A 256 -21.85 14.59 -21.50
CA HIS A 256 -22.15 14.27 -20.11
C HIS A 256 -20.89 13.86 -19.34
N LYS A 257 -20.00 13.07 -19.95
CA LYS A 257 -18.72 12.70 -19.34
C LYS A 257 -17.83 13.93 -19.11
N ASP A 258 -17.79 14.86 -20.06
CA ASP A 258 -17.09 16.14 -19.94
C ASP A 258 -17.60 16.98 -18.77
N LYS A 259 -18.92 17.01 -18.56
CA LYS A 259 -19.51 17.69 -17.40
C LYS A 259 -19.08 17.04 -16.09
N ILE A 260 -19.05 15.70 -16.01
CA ILE A 260 -18.58 14.98 -14.83
C ILE A 260 -17.08 15.23 -14.59
N TYR A 261 -16.27 15.19 -15.64
CA TYR A 261 -14.84 15.50 -15.56
C TYR A 261 -14.60 16.91 -15.01
N LYS A 262 -15.26 17.93 -15.58
CA LYS A 262 -15.15 19.32 -15.10
C LYS A 262 -15.64 19.48 -13.66
N PHE A 263 -16.74 18.82 -13.30
CA PHE A 263 -17.31 18.90 -11.96
C PHE A 263 -16.41 18.25 -10.90
N THR A 264 -15.76 17.14 -11.24
CA THR A 264 -14.90 16.38 -10.31
C THR A 264 -13.42 16.75 -10.41
N ASN A 265 -13.06 17.59 -11.37
CA ASN A 265 -11.68 17.93 -11.74
C ASN A 265 -10.78 16.70 -11.93
N GLY A 266 -11.36 15.60 -12.46
CA GLY A 266 -10.68 14.31 -12.64
C GLY A 266 -10.29 13.59 -11.34
N GLN A 267 -10.82 13.99 -10.18
CA GLN A 267 -10.53 13.32 -8.91
C GLN A 267 -11.23 11.94 -8.89
N PRO A 268 -10.50 10.81 -8.82
CA PRO A 268 -11.06 9.47 -9.07
C PRO A 268 -12.20 9.09 -8.13
N HIS A 269 -12.05 9.34 -6.83
CA HIS A 269 -13.07 9.02 -5.83
C HIS A 269 -14.37 9.80 -6.05
N TYR A 270 -14.28 11.11 -6.33
CA TYR A 270 -15.46 11.93 -6.61
C TYR A 270 -16.12 11.53 -7.93
N THR A 271 -15.35 11.18 -8.96
CA THR A 271 -15.90 10.63 -10.20
C THR A 271 -16.71 9.35 -9.93
N VAL A 272 -16.17 8.40 -9.16
CA VAL A 272 -16.90 7.17 -8.79
C VAL A 272 -18.16 7.48 -7.99
N VAL A 273 -18.10 8.41 -7.02
CA VAL A 273 -19.27 8.81 -6.21
C VAL A 273 -20.38 9.40 -7.09
N VAL A 274 -20.03 10.29 -8.02
CA VAL A 274 -21.00 10.88 -8.96
C VAL A 274 -21.61 9.80 -9.86
N CYS A 275 -20.79 8.91 -10.42
CA CYS A 275 -21.28 7.81 -11.28
C CYS A 275 -22.21 6.87 -10.52
N ARG A 276 -21.89 6.51 -9.26
CA ARG A 276 -22.78 5.72 -8.42
C ARG A 276 -24.12 6.40 -8.22
N LYS A 277 -24.11 7.70 -7.93
CA LYS A 277 -25.36 8.44 -7.75
C LYS A 277 -26.21 8.46 -9.01
N ILE A 278 -25.58 8.60 -10.17
CA ILE A 278 -26.23 8.50 -11.49
C ILE A 278 -26.84 7.11 -11.69
N SER A 279 -26.10 6.04 -11.35
CA SER A 279 -26.56 4.65 -11.45
C SER A 279 -27.78 4.38 -10.57
N GLU A 280 -27.76 4.84 -9.30
CA GLU A 280 -28.90 4.75 -8.38
C GLU A 280 -30.16 5.42 -8.95
N GLN A 281 -30.03 6.65 -9.47
CA GLN A 281 -31.16 7.38 -10.04
C GLN A 281 -31.71 6.67 -11.28
N TYR A 282 -30.83 6.15 -12.14
CA TYR A 282 -31.24 5.40 -13.31
C TYR A 282 -31.99 4.11 -12.96
N ALA A 283 -31.52 3.38 -11.93
CA ALA A 283 -32.18 2.17 -11.45
C ALA A 283 -33.58 2.45 -10.88
N LEU A 284 -33.77 3.57 -10.16
CA LEU A 284 -35.04 3.93 -9.54
C LEU A 284 -36.10 4.45 -10.52
N TYR A 285 -35.69 5.24 -11.51
CA TYR A 285 -36.63 6.01 -12.34
C TYR A 285 -36.61 5.61 -13.83
N GLY A 286 -35.69 4.75 -14.26
CA GLY A 286 -35.48 4.38 -15.67
C GLY A 286 -35.05 5.55 -16.58
N LYS A 287 -34.94 6.76 -16.03
CA LYS A 287 -34.51 8.01 -16.69
C LYS A 287 -33.71 8.84 -15.70
N ILE A 288 -32.68 9.52 -16.20
CA ILE A 288 -31.92 10.51 -15.42
C ILE A 288 -32.57 11.87 -15.67
N ASN A 289 -33.39 12.34 -14.73
CA ASN A 289 -33.95 13.69 -14.80
C ASN A 289 -32.88 14.70 -14.40
N THR A 290 -32.19 15.30 -15.37
CA THR A 290 -31.48 16.55 -15.12
C THR A 290 -32.52 17.66 -14.97
N LYS A 291 -32.66 18.26 -13.78
CA LYS A 291 -33.34 19.56 -13.70
C LYS A 291 -32.60 20.49 -14.66
N GLN A 292 -33.29 21.01 -15.66
CA GLN A 292 -32.79 22.15 -16.42
C GLN A 292 -32.58 23.26 -15.39
N VAL A 293 -31.32 23.61 -15.16
CA VAL A 293 -30.95 24.82 -14.44
C VAL A 293 -30.94 25.96 -15.44
#